data_AF-A0A7C9EF38-F1
#
_entry.id   AF-A0A7C9EF38-F1
#
_cell.length_a   1.000
_cell.length_b   1.000
_cell.length_c   1.000
_cell.angle_alpha   90.00
_cell.angle_beta   90.00
_cell.angle_gamma   90.00
#
_symmetry.space_group_name_H-M   'P 1'
#
loop_
_entity.id
_entity.type
_entity.pdbx_description
1 polymer ?
#
loop_
_entity_poly.entity_id
_entity_poly.type
_entity_poly.pdbx_seq_one_letter_code
_entity_poly.pdbx_strand_id
1 'polypeptide(L)'
;QRVYIGCMKSGPVLYQKGVKYHEPEHWKFGEIGNKYFRHATGQIYAISRELAEYISINKEILHKYANEDVSLGAWFIGLEVEHVDDQSLCCGTDDCEVKAKGGDTCVASFNWNCSGICKSV
;
A
#
# COMPACT_ATOMS: atom_id res chain seq x y z
N GLN A 1 0.04 -0.89 -21.46
CA GLN A 1 1.21 -0.97 -20.54
C GLN A 1 0.67 -1.21 -19.15
N ARG A 2 1.17 -2.25 -18.48
CA ARG A 2 0.73 -2.62 -17.13
C ARG A 2 1.49 -1.80 -16.12
N VAL A 3 0.81 -0.85 -15.48
CA VAL A 3 1.38 0.09 -14.52
C VAL A 3 0.64 0.00 -13.20
N TYR A 4 1.39 -0.04 -12.12
CA TYR A 4 0.93 0.12 -10.74
C TYR A 4 1.71 1.29 -10.13
N ILE A 5 1.00 2.38 -9.83
CA ILE A 5 1.57 3.62 -9.28
C ILE A 5 1.03 3.89 -7.89
N GLY A 6 1.90 4.36 -7.02
CA GLY A 6 1.57 4.76 -5.66
C GLY A 6 2.82 5.16 -4.91
N CYS A 7 2.67 5.53 -3.63
CA CYS A 7 3.82 5.69 -2.77
C CYS A 7 4.30 4.31 -2.28
N MET A 8 5.34 3.80 -2.93
CA MET A 8 5.76 2.41 -2.78
C MET A 8 6.59 2.23 -1.51
N LYS A 9 6.29 1.19 -0.74
CA LYS A 9 7.00 0.85 0.50
C LYS A 9 7.24 -0.65 0.65
N SER A 10 8.13 -0.98 1.58
CA SER A 10 8.30 -2.32 2.15
C SER A 10 8.52 -2.16 3.65
N GLY A 11 7.51 -2.54 4.43
CA GLY A 11 7.49 -2.42 5.88
C GLY A 11 7.56 -3.77 6.58
N PRO A 12 7.84 -3.79 7.90
CA PRO A 12 7.83 -5.02 8.68
C PRO A 12 6.45 -5.68 8.64
N VAL A 13 6.42 -7.01 8.60
CA VAL A 13 5.17 -7.77 8.75
C VAL A 13 4.69 -7.67 10.19
N LEU A 14 3.47 -7.22 10.40
CA LEU A 14 2.90 -6.98 11.73
C LEU A 14 2.28 -8.26 12.27
N TYR A 15 3.12 -9.15 12.81
CA TYR A 15 2.70 -10.48 13.28
C TYR A 15 2.15 -10.51 14.71
N GLN A 16 2.30 -9.42 15.48
CA GLN A 16 1.88 -9.38 16.89
C GLN A 16 0.37 -9.16 17.02
N LYS A 17 -0.32 -10.04 17.74
CA LYS A 17 -1.75 -9.87 18.01
C LYS A 17 -2.00 -8.57 18.79
N GLY A 18 -3.08 -7.85 18.45
CA GLY A 18 -3.51 -6.63 19.14
C GLY A 18 -2.90 -5.34 18.60
N VAL A 19 -1.93 -5.40 17.69
CA VAL A 19 -1.48 -4.21 16.96
C VAL A 19 -2.44 -3.91 15.80
N LYS A 20 -2.58 -2.62 15.49
CA LYS A 20 -3.30 -2.18 14.29
C LYS A 20 -2.65 -2.80 13.06
N TYR A 21 -3.45 -3.32 12.13
CA TYR A 21 -2.98 -3.98 10.89
C TYR A 21 -2.27 -5.33 11.10
N HIS A 22 -2.52 -6.00 12.23
CA HIS A 22 -2.04 -7.37 12.48
C HIS A 22 -2.37 -8.30 11.31
N GLU A 23 -1.37 -9.01 10.80
CA GLU A 23 -1.47 -10.00 9.73
C GLU A 23 -1.52 -11.43 10.31
N PRO A 24 -2.70 -12.07 10.36
CA PRO A 24 -2.84 -13.41 10.92
C PRO A 24 -2.03 -14.45 10.17
N GLU A 25 -1.83 -14.27 8.86
CA GLU A 25 -1.09 -15.19 8.00
C GLU A 25 0.35 -14.71 7.75
N HIS A 26 0.95 -14.01 8.72
CA HIS A 26 2.31 -13.47 8.63
C HIS A 26 3.36 -14.50 8.20
N TRP A 27 3.16 -15.78 8.54
CA TRP A 27 4.03 -16.89 8.16
C TRP A 27 4.18 -17.06 6.64
N LYS A 28 3.23 -16.57 5.83
CA LYS A 28 3.32 -16.59 4.36
C LYS A 28 4.37 -15.62 3.81
N PHE A 29 4.81 -14.65 4.60
CA PHE A 29 5.87 -13.70 4.23
C PHE A 29 7.26 -14.14 4.72
N GLY A 30 7.38 -15.39 5.17
CA GLY A 30 8.61 -16.00 5.67
C GLY A 30 8.73 -15.89 7.19
N GLU A 31 9.95 -15.62 7.66
CA GLU A 31 10.28 -15.66 9.09
C GLU A 31 9.96 -14.35 9.83
N ILE A 32 9.95 -14.42 11.16
CA ILE A 32 9.80 -13.24 12.01
C ILE A 32 10.93 -12.25 11.71
N GLY A 33 10.55 -10.99 11.45
CA GLY A 33 11.47 -9.94 11.04
C GLY A 33 11.47 -9.66 9.54
N ASN A 34 10.83 -10.51 8.74
CA ASN A 34 10.63 -10.24 7.32
C ASN A 34 9.72 -9.03 7.08
N LYS A 35 9.84 -8.50 5.87
CA LYS A 35 9.05 -7.39 5.37
C LYS A 35 8.01 -7.89 4.38
N TYR A 36 6.91 -7.17 4.28
CA TYR A 36 5.99 -7.33 3.16
C TYR A 36 6.73 -7.10 1.84
N PHE A 37 6.29 -7.79 0.78
CA PHE A 37 6.69 -7.46 -0.59
C PHE A 37 6.38 -6.00 -0.91
N ARG A 38 7.05 -5.44 -1.92
CA ARG A 38 6.85 -4.05 -2.35
C ARG A 38 5.38 -3.82 -2.70
N HIS A 39 4.76 -2.81 -2.10
CA HIS A 39 3.37 -2.41 -2.34
C HIS A 39 3.22 -0.89 -2.17
N ALA A 40 2.22 -0.30 -2.80
CA ALA A 40 1.85 1.09 -2.55
C ALA A 40 1.18 1.22 -1.19
N THR A 41 1.39 2.33 -0.49
CA THR A 41 0.71 2.62 0.78
C THR A 41 -0.78 2.93 0.50
N GLY A 42 -1.68 2.43 1.36
CA GLY A 42 -3.14 2.52 1.18
C GLY A 42 -3.80 3.91 1.16
N GLN A 43 -3.06 5.02 1.03
CA GLN A 43 -3.68 6.35 0.85
C GLN A 43 -4.28 6.48 -0.55
N ILE A 44 -3.43 6.46 -1.58
CA ILE A 44 -3.80 6.54 -2.98
C ILE A 44 -2.83 5.69 -3.79
N TYR A 45 -3.41 4.90 -4.69
CA TYR A 45 -2.69 4.21 -5.75
C TYR A 45 -3.58 4.14 -6.99
N ALA A 46 -2.97 3.93 -8.14
CA ALA A 46 -3.68 3.68 -9.39
C ALA A 46 -3.08 2.47 -10.11
N ILE A 47 -3.92 1.80 -10.86
CA ILE A 47 -3.55 0.63 -11.67
C ILE A 47 -4.08 0.83 -13.08
N SER A 48 -3.34 0.35 -14.06
CA SER A 48 -3.80 0.30 -15.45
C SER A 48 -5.08 -0.55 -15.58
N ARG A 49 -5.91 -0.24 -16.59
CA ARG A 49 -7.15 -0.97 -16.89
C ARG A 49 -6.92 -2.49 -17.02
N GLU A 50 -5.84 -2.90 -17.68
CA GLU A 50 -5.49 -4.32 -17.86
C GLU A 50 -5.32 -5.05 -16.52
N LEU A 51 -4.72 -4.39 -15.53
CA LEU A 51 -4.56 -4.95 -14.17
C LEU A 51 -5.89 -4.99 -13.40
N ALA A 52 -6.74 -3.98 -13.58
CA ALA A 52 -8.08 -3.99 -13.00
C ALA A 52 -8.94 -5.14 -13.57
N GLU A 53 -8.86 -5.38 -14.89
CA GLU A 53 -9.52 -6.50 -15.54
C GLU A 53 -8.97 -7.84 -15.05
N TYR A 54 -7.64 -7.97 -14.92
CA TYR A 54 -7.01 -9.15 -14.34
C TYR A 54 -7.54 -9.46 -12.93
N ILE A 55 -7.64 -8.45 -12.06
CA ILE A 55 -8.22 -8.63 -10.72
C ILE A 55 -9.68 -9.09 -10.82
N SER A 56 -10.49 -8.42 -11.65
CA SER A 56 -11.91 -8.73 -11.79
C SER A 56 -12.16 -10.17 -12.24
N ILE A 57 -11.37 -10.65 -13.21
CA ILE A 57 -11.47 -12.02 -13.74
C ILE A 57 -11.01 -13.06 -12.71
N ASN A 58 -9.92 -12.78 -11.98
CA ASN A 58 -9.26 -13.77 -11.12
C ASN A 58 -9.62 -13.64 -9.63
N LYS A 59 -10.57 -12.76 -9.27
CA LYS A 59 -10.89 -12.39 -7.87
C LYS A 59 -11.16 -13.55 -6.91
N GLU A 60 -11.60 -14.70 -7.42
CA GLU A 60 -11.93 -15.89 -6.60
C GLU A 60 -10.69 -16.67 -6.17
N ILE A 61 -9.56 -16.52 -6.89
CA ILE A 61 -8.29 -17.19 -6.57
C ILE A 61 -7.24 -16.23 -6.00
N LEU A 62 -7.46 -14.92 -6.12
CA LEU A 62 -6.57 -13.91 -5.59
C LEU A 62 -6.69 -13.87 -4.06
N HIS A 63 -5.63 -14.33 -3.39
CA HIS A 63 -5.56 -14.38 -1.94
C HIS A 63 -5.62 -12.97 -1.34
N LYS A 64 -6.51 -12.75 -0.37
CA LYS A 64 -6.66 -11.48 0.34
C LYS A 64 -5.98 -11.59 1.71
N TYR A 65 -5.02 -10.72 1.94
CA TYR A 65 -4.38 -10.53 3.24
C TYR A 65 -5.21 -9.58 4.11
N ALA A 66 -4.82 -9.43 5.38
CA ALA A 66 -5.55 -8.57 6.32
C ALA A 66 -5.55 -7.09 5.91
N ASN A 67 -4.53 -6.68 5.15
CA ASN A 67 -4.37 -5.33 4.63
C ASN A 67 -4.59 -5.32 3.11
N GLU A 68 -5.43 -4.40 2.61
CA GLU A 68 -5.84 -4.35 1.21
C GLU A 68 -4.69 -3.93 0.29
N ASP A 69 -3.85 -3.00 0.77
CA ASP A 69 -2.68 -2.50 0.05
C ASP A 69 -1.60 -3.59 -0.12
N VAL A 70 -1.40 -4.40 0.93
CA VAL A 70 -0.56 -5.61 0.89
C VAL A 70 -1.11 -6.64 -0.09
N SER A 71 -2.44 -6.85 -0.10
CA SER A 71 -3.09 -7.77 -1.05
C SER A 71 -2.83 -7.36 -2.49
N LEU A 72 -3.05 -6.08 -2.79
CA LEU A 72 -2.84 -5.54 -4.14
C LEU A 72 -1.38 -5.70 -4.60
N GLY A 73 -0.41 -5.35 -3.75
CA GLY A 73 1.01 -5.51 -4.09
C GLY A 73 1.42 -6.97 -4.27
N ALA A 74 0.90 -7.88 -3.44
CA ALA A 74 1.18 -9.31 -3.56
C ALA A 74 0.65 -9.91 -4.87
N TRP A 75 -0.48 -9.43 -5.39
CA TRP A 75 -1.02 -9.90 -6.67
C TRP A 75 -0.13 -9.51 -7.86
N PHE A 76 0.57 -8.38 -7.77
CA PHE A 76 1.36 -7.85 -8.88
C PHE A 76 2.84 -8.19 -8.83
N ILE A 77 3.38 -8.62 -7.69
CA ILE A 77 4.83 -8.90 -7.54
C ILE A 77 5.33 -10.02 -8.48
N GLY A 78 4.45 -10.98 -8.83
CA GLY A 78 4.75 -12.06 -9.76
C GLY A 78 4.39 -11.77 -11.21
N LEU A 79 3.86 -10.57 -11.51
CA LEU A 79 3.47 -10.15 -12.85
C LEU A 79 4.49 -9.16 -13.42
N GLU A 80 4.57 -9.10 -14.73
CA GLU A 80 5.39 -8.10 -15.44
C GLU A 80 4.68 -6.73 -15.46
N VAL A 81 4.76 -6.04 -14.32
CA VAL A 81 4.13 -4.75 -14.02
C VAL A 81 5.17 -3.71 -13.65
N GLU A 82 5.06 -2.53 -14.25
CA GLU A 82 5.87 -1.37 -13.86
C GLU A 82 5.35 -0.82 -12.52
N HIS A 83 6.22 -0.82 -11.52
CA HIS A 83 5.95 -0.23 -10.22
C HIS A 83 6.53 1.18 -10.17
N VAL A 84 5.66 2.18 -10.20
CA VAL A 84 6.05 3.59 -10.13
C VAL A 84 5.93 4.06 -8.68
N ASP A 85 7.06 4.47 -8.11
CA ASP A 85 7.12 5.05 -6.77
C ASP A 85 6.98 6.57 -6.85
N ASP A 86 5.80 7.07 -6.48
CA ASP A 86 5.51 8.51 -6.40
C ASP A 86 5.25 8.90 -4.94
N GLN A 87 6.26 9.49 -4.33
CA GLN A 87 6.27 9.93 -2.93
C GLN A 87 5.33 11.12 -2.68
N SER A 88 4.84 11.79 -3.72
CA SER A 88 3.83 12.86 -3.57
C SER A 88 2.45 12.31 -3.16
N LEU A 89 2.24 10.99 -3.29
CA LEU A 89 0.98 10.30 -2.96
C LEU A 89 0.87 9.87 -1.49
N CYS A 90 1.84 10.21 -0.64
CA CYS A 90 1.86 9.80 0.78
C CYS A 90 2.54 10.81 1.70
N CYS A 91 2.33 12.11 1.49
CA CYS A 91 2.89 13.08 2.42
C CYS A 91 2.21 12.99 3.79
N GLY A 92 3.01 13.12 4.86
CA GLY A 92 2.44 13.44 6.18
C GLY A 92 1.84 14.85 6.18
N THR A 93 0.89 15.14 7.05
CA THR A 93 0.27 16.47 7.16
C THR A 93 1.32 17.58 7.35
N ASP A 94 2.26 17.40 8.28
CA ASP A 94 3.31 18.39 8.55
C ASP A 94 4.29 18.53 7.37
N ASP A 95 4.59 17.41 6.70
CA ASP A 95 5.47 17.36 5.52
C ASP A 95 4.85 18.06 4.30
N CYS A 96 3.52 17.92 4.14
CA CYS A 96 2.78 18.54 3.06
C CYS A 96 2.89 20.07 3.07
N GLU A 97 2.78 20.70 4.25
CA GLU A 97 2.88 22.17 4.38
C GLU A 97 4.29 22.68 4.07
N VAL A 98 5.32 21.94 4.50
CA VAL A 98 6.73 22.28 4.25
C VAL A 98 7.06 22.13 2.76
N LYS A 99 6.68 21.01 2.15
CA LYS A 99 6.95 20.73 0.74
C LYS A 99 6.22 21.70 -0.20
N ALA A 100 4.99 22.08 0.12
CA ALA A 100 4.25 23.10 -0.63
C ALA A 100 4.97 24.45 -0.68
N LYS A 101 5.63 24.87 0.41
CA LYS A 101 6.44 26.10 0.45
C LYS A 101 7.71 26.01 -0.41
N GLY A 102 8.22 24.79 -0.61
CA GLY A 102 9.38 24.49 -1.44
C GLY A 102 9.07 24.26 -2.92
N GLY A 103 7.79 24.23 -3.31
CA GLY A 103 7.34 23.96 -4.69
C GLY A 103 7.05 22.49 -5.00
N ASP A 104 7.32 21.57 -4.07
CA ASP A 104 7.03 20.14 -4.21
C ASP A 104 5.63 19.85 -3.67
N THR A 105 4.62 19.92 -4.54
CA THR A 105 3.23 19.73 -4.09
C THR A 105 2.91 18.25 -3.89
N CYS A 106 2.30 17.92 -2.75
CA CYS A 106 1.76 16.59 -2.48
C CYS A 106 0.41 16.40 -3.17
N VAL A 107 0.23 15.28 -3.87
CA VAL A 107 -1.05 14.88 -4.46
C VAL A 107 -2.00 14.36 -3.38
N ALA A 108 -1.46 13.72 -2.33
CA ALA A 108 -2.22 13.25 -1.19
C ALA A 108 -1.48 13.51 0.11
N SER A 109 -2.24 13.80 1.17
CA SER A 109 -1.73 13.94 2.53
C SER A 109 -2.53 13.06 3.48
N PHE A 110 -1.86 12.50 4.48
CA PHE A 110 -2.51 11.73 5.53
C PHE A 110 -2.01 12.13 6.91
N ASN A 111 -2.85 11.90 7.92
CA ASN A 111 -2.49 12.04 9.31
C ASN A 111 -2.36 10.65 9.93
N TRP A 112 -1.18 10.30 10.46
CA TRP A 112 -0.93 8.97 11.01
C TRP A 112 -1.82 8.63 12.21
N ASN A 113 -2.17 9.64 13.01
CA ASN A 113 -3.11 9.51 14.12
C ASN A 113 -4.53 9.16 13.62
N CYS A 114 -4.80 9.41 12.34
CA CYS A 114 -6.01 9.06 11.62
C CYS A 114 -5.69 8.14 10.43
N SER A 115 -4.96 7.05 10.66
CA SER A 115 -4.70 6.03 9.66
C SER A 115 -6.01 5.26 9.32
N GLY A 116 -6.92 5.92 8.60
CA GLY A 116 -8.32 5.53 8.40
C GLY A 116 -9.28 6.66 8.80
N ILE A 117 -10.43 6.31 9.40
CA ILE A 117 -11.38 7.31 9.92
C ILE A 117 -10.86 7.85 11.27
N CYS A 118 -10.67 9.16 11.40
CA CYS A 118 -10.36 9.80 12.67
C CYS A 118 -11.46 9.47 13.70
N LYS A 119 -11.08 8.95 14.87
CA LYS A 119 -12.03 8.54 15.92
C LYS A 119 -13.01 7.45 15.43
N SER A 120 -12.52 6.44 14.70
CA SER A 120 -13.37 5.28 14.37
C SER A 120 -13.83 4.61 15.67
N VAL A 121 -15.14 4.49 15.82
CA VAL A 121 -15.82 3.79 16.93
C VAL A 121 -15.39 2.33 17.06
#